data_AF-A0A2D5P6X5-F1
#
_entry.id   AF-A0A2D5P6X5-F1
#
_cell.length_a   1.000
_cell.length_b   1.000
_cell.length_c   1.000
_cell.angle_alpha   90.00
_cell.angle_beta   90.00
_cell.angle_gamma   90.00
#
_symmetry.space_group_name_H-M   'P 1'
#
loop_
_entity.id
_entity.type
_entity.pdbx_description
1 polymer ?
#
loop_
_entity_poly.entity_id
_entity_poly.type
_entity_poly.pdbx_seq_one_letter_code
_entity_poly.pdbx_strand_id
1 'polypeptide(L)' 'MSNFNNEPSNDKIEDYDGKESNEKRNIVRLVVIICLLVGGVIAYLKTTSLPSDYIGTQENPGINTSKK' A
#
# COMPACT_ATOMS: atom_id res chain seq x y z
N MET A 1 -19.95 -33.09 -36.61
CA MET A 1 -19.95 -33.01 -35.14
C MET A 1 -19.73 -31.54 -34.78
N SER A 2 -20.75 -30.87 -34.27
CA SER A 2 -20.71 -29.44 -33.92
C SER A 2 -19.80 -29.21 -32.70
N ASN A 3 -19.01 -28.15 -32.73
CA ASN A 3 -18.01 -27.76 -31.72
C ASN A 3 -18.62 -27.32 -30.37
N PHE A 4 -19.63 -28.01 -29.85
CA PHE A 4 -20.22 -27.73 -28.53
C PHE A 4 -19.25 -27.98 -27.37
N ASN A 5 -18.18 -28.77 -27.60
CA ASN A 5 -17.13 -28.98 -26.59
C ASN A 5 -16.21 -27.77 -26.40
N ASN A 6 -16.34 -26.73 -27.24
CA ASN A 6 -15.47 -25.56 -27.25
C ASN A 6 -16.11 -24.31 -26.61
N GLU A 7 -17.16 -24.49 -25.81
CA GLU A 7 -17.79 -23.38 -25.10
C GLU A 7 -16.85 -22.80 -24.04
N PRO A 8 -16.68 -21.47 -23.95
CA PRO A 8 -15.84 -20.86 -22.93
C PRO A 8 -16.41 -21.14 -21.54
N SER A 9 -15.60 -21.72 -20.66
CA SER A 9 -15.99 -22.01 -19.28
C SER A 9 -14.82 -21.73 -18.34
N ASN A 10 -15.11 -21.33 -17.10
CA ASN A 10 -14.09 -20.84 -16.17
C ASN A 10 -13.02 -21.91 -15.85
N ASP A 11 -13.40 -23.19 -15.85
CA ASP A 11 -12.51 -24.34 -15.63
C ASP A 11 -11.47 -24.53 -16.74
N LYS A 12 -11.71 -23.98 -17.93
CA LYS A 12 -10.77 -23.99 -19.08
C LYS A 12 -9.73 -22.87 -18.99
N ILE A 13 -9.86 -21.94 -18.06
CA ILE A 13 -8.88 -20.90 -17.81
C ILE A 13 -7.75 -21.50 -16.96
N GLU A 14 -6.52 -21.38 -17.44
CA GLU A 14 -5.35 -22.08 -16.88
C GLU A 14 -5.01 -21.70 -15.42
N ASP A 15 -5.30 -20.47 -15.00
CA ASP A 15 -4.98 -19.92 -13.69
C ASP A 15 -6.22 -19.59 -12.85
N TYR A 16 -7.36 -20.18 -13.20
CA TYR A 16 -8.61 -20.04 -12.45
C TYR A 16 -8.65 -20.99 -11.24
N ASP A 17 -9.33 -20.55 -10.17
CA ASP A 17 -9.63 -21.33 -8.96
C ASP A 17 -8.40 -21.97 -8.29
N GLY A 18 -7.39 -21.15 -7.97
CA GLY A 18 -6.22 -21.61 -7.22
C GLY A 18 -5.13 -22.28 -8.06
N LYS A 19 -5.37 -22.45 -9.38
CA LYS A 19 -4.43 -23.05 -10.34
C LYS A 19 -3.33 -22.10 -10.83
N GLU A 20 -3.27 -20.87 -10.33
CA GLU A 20 -2.21 -19.94 -10.71
C GLU A 20 -0.82 -20.44 -10.30
N SER A 21 0.16 -20.24 -11.19
CA SER A 21 1.56 -20.59 -10.94
C SER A 21 2.11 -19.88 -9.70
N ASN A 22 2.98 -20.58 -8.96
CA ASN A 22 3.70 -20.03 -7.81
C ASN A 22 4.46 -18.74 -8.16
N GLU A 23 4.96 -18.62 -9.39
CA GLU A 23 5.63 -17.41 -9.86
C GLU A 23 4.68 -16.20 -9.89
N LYS A 24 3.47 -16.37 -10.44
CA LYS A 24 2.44 -15.31 -10.46
C LYS A 24 2.08 -14.88 -9.04
N ARG A 25 1.88 -15.83 -8.13
CA ARG A 25 1.61 -15.55 -6.70
C ARG A 25 2.75 -14.77 -6.04
N ASN A 26 3.99 -15.13 -6.33
CA ASN A 26 5.17 -14.48 -5.77
C ASN A 26 5.34 -13.05 -6.31
N ILE A 27 5.07 -12.82 -7.59
CA ILE A 27 5.06 -11.47 -8.18
C ILE A 27 4.02 -10.59 -7.50
N VAL A 28 2.79 -11.08 -7.33
CA VAL A 28 1.73 -10.33 -6.63
C VAL A 28 2.16 -9.99 -5.20
N ARG A 29 2.72 -10.96 -4.46
CA ARG A 29 3.25 -10.72 -3.11
C ARG A 29 4.36 -9.69 -3.10
N LEU A 30 5.29 -9.74 -4.06
CA LEU A 30 6.37 -8.78 -4.19
C LEU A 30 5.83 -7.36 -4.41
N VAL A 31 4.86 -7.18 -5.30
CA VAL A 31 4.20 -5.89 -5.54
C VAL A 31 3.56 -5.35 -4.27
N VAL A 32 2.82 -6.20 -3.54
CA VAL A 32 2.18 -5.81 -2.26
C VAL A 32 3.24 -5.36 -1.24
N ILE A 33 4.34 -6.11 -1.10
CA ILE A 33 5.43 -5.76 -0.19
C ILE A 33 6.05 -4.41 -0.59
N ILE A 34 6.29 -4.17 -1.87
CA ILE A 34 6.84 -2.89 -2.36
C ILE A 34 5.88 -1.73 -2.02
N CYS A 35 4.58 -1.89 -2.24
CA CYS A 35 3.59 -0.88 -1.88
C CYS A 35 3.59 -0.57 -0.38
N LEU A 36 3.67 -1.60 0.47
CA LEU A 36 3.74 -1.42 1.92
C LEU A 36 5.04 -0.73 2.35
N LEU A 37 6.18 -1.07 1.74
CA LEU A 37 7.47 -0.43 2.02
C LEU A 37 7.43 1.05 1.63
N VAL A 38 6.98 1.37 0.42
CA VAL A 38 6.88 2.78 -0.04
C VAL A 38 5.91 3.57 0.83
N GLY A 39 4.73 3.01 1.12
CA GLY A 39 3.75 3.63 2.02
C GLY A 39 4.31 3.85 3.42
N GLY A 40 5.02 2.85 3.96
CA GLY A 40 5.70 2.92 5.26
C GLY A 40 6.79 3.99 5.30
N VAL A 41 7.61 4.10 4.26
CA VAL A 41 8.65 5.14 4.15
C VAL A 41 8.03 6.53 4.10
N ILE A 42 6.98 6.74 3.28
CA ILE A 42 6.30 8.03 3.19
C ILE A 42 5.64 8.40 4.53
N ALA A 43 4.98 7.44 5.17
CA ALA A 43 4.37 7.62 6.47
C ALA A 43 5.41 7.98 7.53
N TYR A 44 6.53 7.25 7.58
CA TYR A 44 7.65 7.52 8.47
C TYR A 44 8.16 8.95 8.30
N LEU A 45 8.48 9.35 7.06
CA LEU A 45 8.97 10.70 6.77
C LEU A 45 7.97 11.78 7.22
N LYS A 46 6.68 11.61 6.92
CA LYS A 46 5.61 12.52 7.36
C LYS A 46 5.50 12.62 8.89
N THR A 47 5.67 11.50 9.61
CA THR A 47 5.61 11.53 11.08
C THR A 47 6.84 12.20 11.70
N THR A 48 8.01 12.07 11.08
CA THR A 48 9.24 12.69 11.55
C THR A 48 9.39 14.15 11.14
N SER A 49 8.71 14.57 10.07
CA SER A 49 8.61 15.97 9.67
C SER A 49 7.57 16.69 10.52
N LEU A 50 7.83 16.84 11.81
CA LEU A 50 7.13 17.84 12.62
C LEU A 50 7.60 19.22 12.12
N PRO A 51 6.73 20.08 11.55
CA PRO A 51 7.03 21.50 11.52
C PRO A 51 7.15 21.94 12.98
N SER A 52 8.21 22.66 13.34
CA SER A 52 8.25 23.27 14.66
C SER A 52 7.17 24.37 14.70
N ASP A 53 5.96 24.04 15.14
CA ASP A 53 4.87 24.99 15.36
C ASP A 53 5.15 25.94 16.56
N TYR A 54 6.38 25.94 17.08
CA TYR A 54 6.82 26.89 18.09
C TYR A 54 7.03 28.26 17.46
N ILE A 55 6.02 29.12 17.60
CA ILE A 55 6.14 30.54 17.29
C ILE A 55 6.78 31.22 18.50
N GLY A 56 8.10 31.18 18.63
CA GLY A 56 8.81 31.88 19.70
C GLY A 56 10.32 31.70 19.61
N THR A 57 11.05 32.48 20.39
CA THR A 57 12.49 32.26 20.66
C THR A 57 12.69 31.90 22.13
N GLN A 58 13.93 31.60 22.53
CA GLN A 58 14.24 31.35 23.93
C GLN A 58 14.03 32.60 24.78
N GLU A 59 14.32 33.77 24.21
CA GLU A 59 14.09 35.08 24.83
C GLU A 59 12.64 35.59 24.70
N ASN A 60 11.85 35.13 23.72
CA ASN A 60 10.45 35.51 23.54
C ASN A 60 9.56 34.28 23.26
N PRO A 61 9.08 33.58 24.30
CA PRO A 61 8.21 32.42 24.10
C PRO A 61 6.86 32.81 23.50
N GLY A 62 6.35 31.95 22.61
CA GLY A 62 5.09 32.13 21.90
C GLY A 62 3.82 32.13 22.74
N ILE A 63 2.69 32.27 22.05
CA ILE A 63 1.36 32.15 22.66
C ILE A 63 1.19 30.74 23.25
N ASN A 64 1.03 30.66 24.56
CA ASN A 64 0.77 29.42 25.27
C ASN A 64 -0.72 29.05 25.14
N THR A 65 -1.04 28.10 24.25
CA THR A 65 -2.42 27.64 24.01
C THR A 65 -2.92 26.63 25.05
N SER A 66 -2.12 26.31 26.08
CA SER A 66 -2.43 25.28 27.09
C SER A 66 -3.32 25.76 28.24
N LYS A 67 -3.96 26.94 28.11
CA LYS A 67 -4.99 27.39 29.07
C LYS A 67 -6.39 27.22 28.49
N LYS A 68 -7.01 26.06 28.73
CA LYS A 68 -8.43 25.96 29.08
C LYS A 68 -8.73 24.69 29.85
#